data_AF-A0A2K2VGV5-F1
#
_entry.id   AF-A0A2K2VGV5-F1
#
_cell.length_a   1.000
_cell.length_b   1.000
_cell.length_c   1.000
_cell.angle_alpha   90.00
_cell.angle_beta   90.00
_cell.angle_gamma   90.00
#
_symmetry.space_group_name_H-M   'P 1'
#
loop_
_entity.id
_entity.type
_entity.pdbx_description
1 polymer ?
#
loop_
_entity_poly.entity_id
_entity_poly.type
_entity_poly.pdbx_seq_one_letter_code
_entity_poly.pdbx_strand_id
1 'polypeptide(L)'
;MSIATTHHEETKETVAKKVSDAITELSFRDIVLATVLRTSPLYVVHDEHTTAFTDGEGVYIGEKFAMKNKDYLPFVLGHEAYHMILGHPLHQAQLRDYAEKHFKRYGDTVVEIMKILTPTIYNVVADAVVNDLLKRKGFPVPKGGVDLDIPKYSPASFIEAIMKSLGVELDNKTKKEINEIVRKNNSIEATYRILKMLAKILKQNLPRIKKPHGPIGIVGGGGEGGRKGPVIPIDDVVPVGEGEKRTGNKKKTNVTGVPKKTPKEPIESGCPGSSR
;
A
#
# COMPACT_ATOMS: atom_id res chain seq x y z
N MET A 1 5.13 -29.12 -31.66
CA MET A 1 5.31 -29.11 -30.20
C MET A 1 6.79 -28.90 -29.90
N SER A 2 7.29 -28.05 -29.01
CA SER A 2 6.85 -26.74 -28.54
C SER A 2 8.04 -26.08 -27.79
N ILE A 3 8.90 -25.35 -28.51
CA ILE A 3 10.06 -24.63 -27.90
C ILE A 3 9.58 -23.50 -26.97
N ALA A 4 8.39 -22.96 -27.23
CA ALA A 4 7.78 -21.91 -26.39
C ALA A 4 7.31 -22.42 -25.02
N THR A 5 7.01 -23.72 -24.87
CA THR A 5 6.50 -24.27 -23.60
C THR A 5 7.65 -24.56 -22.63
N THR A 6 8.79 -25.05 -23.14
CA THR A 6 9.98 -25.36 -22.33
C THR A 6 10.59 -24.11 -21.71
N HIS A 7 10.73 -23.00 -22.45
CA HIS A 7 11.25 -21.75 -21.88
C HIS A 7 10.35 -21.16 -20.78
N HIS A 8 9.05 -21.37 -20.86
CA HIS A 8 8.12 -20.83 -19.87
C HIS A 8 8.12 -21.63 -18.55
N GLU A 9 8.34 -22.94 -18.59
CA GLU A 9 8.47 -23.78 -17.40
C GLU A 9 9.79 -23.53 -16.66
N GLU A 10 10.92 -23.42 -17.37
CA GLU A 10 12.23 -23.08 -16.76
C GLU A 10 12.20 -21.71 -16.06
N THR A 11 11.46 -20.75 -16.62
CA THR A 11 11.32 -19.41 -16.02
C THR A 11 10.54 -19.46 -14.69
N LYS A 12 9.51 -20.29 -14.60
CA LYS A 12 8.68 -20.42 -13.38
C LYS A 12 9.42 -21.05 -12.23
N GLU A 13 10.14 -22.14 -12.49
CA GLU A 13 10.97 -22.81 -11.48
C GLU A 13 12.04 -21.86 -10.94
N THR A 14 12.58 -21.00 -11.80
CA THR A 14 13.56 -19.97 -11.42
C THR A 14 12.96 -18.89 -10.50
N VAL A 15 11.73 -18.44 -10.73
CA VAL A 15 11.09 -17.40 -9.90
C VAL A 15 10.62 -17.95 -8.56
N ALA A 16 10.01 -19.13 -8.54
CA ALA A 16 9.58 -19.77 -7.30
C ALA A 16 10.77 -20.00 -6.36
N LYS A 17 11.90 -20.47 -6.90
CA LYS A 17 13.16 -20.60 -6.15
C LYS A 17 13.64 -19.26 -5.60
N LYS A 18 13.67 -18.20 -6.41
CA LYS A 18 14.07 -16.84 -5.95
C LYS A 18 13.20 -16.33 -4.81
N VAL A 19 11.88 -16.54 -4.88
CA VAL A 19 10.95 -16.17 -3.80
C VAL A 19 11.23 -16.99 -2.54
N SER A 20 11.43 -18.30 -2.67
CA SER A 20 11.80 -19.18 -1.55
C SER A 20 13.12 -18.78 -0.90
N ASP A 21 14.13 -18.46 -1.70
CA ASP A 21 15.45 -18.00 -1.24
C ASP A 21 15.30 -16.66 -0.49
N ALA A 22 14.49 -15.73 -1.01
CA ALA A 22 14.23 -14.45 -0.36
C ALA A 22 13.47 -14.60 0.97
N ILE A 23 12.50 -15.51 1.07
CA ILE A 23 11.83 -15.85 2.34
C ILE A 23 12.82 -16.48 3.33
N THR A 24 13.74 -17.31 2.83
CA THR A 24 14.78 -17.92 3.65
C THR A 24 15.75 -16.87 4.19
N GLU A 25 16.21 -15.94 3.34
CA GLU A 25 17.00 -14.80 3.77
C GLU A 25 16.25 -13.96 4.83
N LEU A 26 14.99 -13.64 4.56
CA LEU A 26 14.12 -12.91 5.49
C LEU A 26 14.06 -13.60 6.85
N SER A 27 14.03 -14.94 6.90
CA SER A 27 13.93 -15.69 8.15
C SER A 27 15.13 -15.55 9.08
N PHE A 28 16.31 -15.20 8.56
CA PHE A 28 17.49 -14.89 9.38
C PHE A 28 17.43 -13.51 10.04
N ARG A 29 16.61 -12.59 9.52
CA ARG A 29 16.48 -11.21 10.03
C ARG A 29 15.16 -10.97 10.76
N ASP A 30 14.10 -11.67 10.33
CA ASP A 30 12.77 -11.62 10.93
C ASP A 30 12.00 -12.93 10.70
N ILE A 31 11.99 -13.79 11.72
CA ILE A 31 11.28 -15.07 11.67
C ILE A 31 9.76 -14.91 11.60
N VAL A 32 9.20 -13.81 12.11
CA VAL A 32 7.75 -13.57 12.12
C VAL A 32 7.29 -13.29 10.70
N LEU A 33 7.96 -12.38 9.98
CA LEU A 33 7.61 -12.09 8.58
C LEU A 33 7.78 -13.32 7.68
N ALA A 34 8.86 -14.07 7.86
CA ALA A 34 9.07 -15.30 7.09
C ALA A 34 7.99 -16.35 7.38
N THR A 35 7.54 -16.48 8.63
CA THR A 35 6.46 -17.39 9.00
C THR A 35 5.13 -16.98 8.36
N VAL A 36 4.80 -15.68 8.39
CA VAL A 36 3.60 -15.16 7.73
C VAL A 36 3.63 -15.47 6.23
N LEU A 37 4.75 -15.22 5.55
CA LEU A 37 4.87 -15.50 4.12
C LEU A 37 4.78 -17.00 3.79
N ARG A 38 5.42 -17.88 4.57
CA ARG A 38 5.34 -19.34 4.37
C ARG A 38 3.94 -19.90 4.57
N THR A 39 3.13 -19.24 5.38
CA THR A 39 1.77 -19.66 5.71
C THR A 39 0.70 -18.89 4.92
N SER A 40 1.11 -17.99 4.03
CA SER A 40 0.22 -17.19 3.19
C SER A 40 0.29 -17.62 1.72
N PRO A 41 -0.82 -17.51 0.98
CA PRO A 41 -0.81 -17.59 -0.47
C PRO A 41 0.13 -16.55 -1.09
N LEU A 42 1.06 -17.00 -1.93
CA LEU A 42 1.98 -16.14 -2.67
C LEU A 42 1.82 -16.42 -4.16
N TYR A 43 1.49 -15.38 -4.92
CA TYR A 43 1.23 -15.46 -6.35
C TYR A 43 2.30 -14.71 -7.12
N VAL A 44 2.91 -15.40 -8.10
CA VAL A 44 3.67 -14.72 -9.15
C VAL A 44 2.68 -14.31 -10.24
N VAL A 45 2.59 -13.00 -10.50
CA VAL A 45 1.76 -12.40 -11.54
C VAL A 45 2.62 -12.19 -12.78
N HIS A 46 2.21 -12.78 -13.90
CA HIS A 46 2.90 -12.65 -15.19
C HIS A 46 2.60 -11.27 -15.81
N ASP A 47 3.26 -10.23 -15.30
CA ASP A 47 3.07 -8.82 -15.68
C ASP A 47 4.41 -8.07 -15.79
N GLU A 48 4.43 -7.03 -16.63
CA GLU A 48 5.59 -6.18 -16.86
C GLU A 48 5.76 -5.09 -15.81
N HIS A 49 4.66 -4.62 -15.21
CA HIS A 49 4.65 -3.38 -14.42
C HIS A 49 4.45 -3.59 -12.91
N THR A 50 3.90 -4.72 -12.51
CA THR A 50 3.68 -5.02 -11.10
C THR A 50 5.02 -5.25 -10.39
N THR A 51 5.26 -4.54 -9.28
CA THR A 51 6.33 -4.85 -8.32
C THR A 51 5.84 -5.93 -7.35
N ALA A 52 5.03 -5.53 -6.38
CA ALA A 52 4.25 -6.40 -5.54
C ALA A 52 3.05 -5.64 -4.94
N PHE A 53 2.09 -6.37 -4.41
CA PHE A 53 1.02 -5.85 -3.55
C PHE A 53 0.41 -6.99 -2.71
N THR A 54 -0.35 -6.63 -1.68
CA THR A 54 -1.20 -7.56 -0.93
C THR A 54 -2.67 -7.15 -0.97
N ASP A 55 -3.56 -8.14 -0.94
CA ASP A 55 -4.99 -7.95 -0.68
C ASP A 55 -5.37 -8.35 0.75
N GLY A 56 -4.40 -8.51 1.66
CA GLY A 56 -4.63 -8.94 3.04
C GLY A 56 -4.83 -10.44 3.22
N GLU A 57 -5.06 -11.21 2.14
CA GLU A 57 -5.16 -12.67 2.15
C GLU A 57 -3.97 -13.34 1.47
N GLY A 58 -3.34 -12.68 0.52
CA GLY A 58 -2.14 -13.16 -0.14
C GLY A 58 -1.25 -12.02 -0.62
N VAL A 59 -0.05 -12.41 -1.07
CA VAL A 59 0.93 -11.50 -1.66
C VAL A 59 1.07 -11.81 -3.14
N TYR A 60 1.08 -10.78 -3.97
CA TYR A 60 1.18 -10.86 -5.42
C TYR A 60 2.46 -10.17 -5.85
N ILE A 61 3.30 -10.84 -6.62
CA ILE A 61 4.63 -10.35 -7.02
C ILE A 61 4.73 -10.40 -8.54
N GLY A 62 5.17 -9.33 -9.18
CA GLY A 62 5.39 -9.33 -10.62
C GLY A 62 6.60 -10.18 -10.99
N GLU A 63 6.43 -11.05 -11.99
CA GLU A 63 7.47 -11.96 -12.48
C GLU A 63 8.73 -11.21 -12.90
N LYS A 64 8.60 -10.15 -13.72
CA LYS A 64 9.75 -9.37 -14.19
C LYS A 64 10.49 -8.69 -13.05
N PHE A 65 9.76 -8.21 -12.02
CA PHE A 65 10.36 -7.60 -10.84
C PHE A 65 11.19 -8.63 -10.06
N ALA A 66 10.60 -9.78 -9.74
CA ALA A 66 11.29 -10.85 -9.01
C ALA A 66 12.55 -11.34 -9.73
N MET A 67 12.55 -11.33 -11.07
CA MET A 67 13.72 -11.71 -11.86
C MET A 67 14.84 -10.65 -11.83
N LYS A 68 14.50 -9.37 -12.02
CA LYS A 68 15.47 -8.28 -12.19
C LYS A 68 15.99 -7.69 -10.87
N ASN A 69 15.19 -7.72 -9.81
CA ASN A 69 15.46 -7.01 -8.56
C ASN A 69 15.59 -7.98 -7.38
N LYS A 70 16.30 -9.10 -7.59
CA LYS A 70 16.42 -10.17 -6.58
C LYS A 70 16.90 -9.68 -5.22
N ASP A 71 17.79 -8.68 -5.18
CA ASP A 71 18.39 -8.18 -3.94
C ASP A 71 17.39 -7.34 -3.10
N TYR A 72 16.32 -6.86 -3.73
CA TYR A 72 15.22 -6.16 -3.05
C TYR A 72 14.04 -7.07 -2.74
N LEU A 73 14.05 -8.33 -3.20
CA LEU A 73 12.93 -9.25 -3.03
C LEU A 73 12.63 -9.54 -1.54
N PRO A 74 13.60 -9.74 -0.64
CA PRO A 74 13.32 -9.89 0.79
C PRO A 74 12.66 -8.65 1.39
N PHE A 75 13.09 -7.44 0.98
CA PHE A 75 12.48 -6.18 1.42
C PHE A 75 11.03 -6.10 0.97
N VAL A 76 10.76 -6.31 -0.32
CA VAL A 76 9.40 -6.21 -0.89
C VAL A 76 8.47 -7.24 -0.28
N LEU A 77 8.92 -8.47 -0.12
CA LEU A 77 8.15 -9.52 0.55
C LEU A 77 7.84 -9.16 2.01
N GLY A 78 8.83 -8.66 2.75
CA GLY A 78 8.64 -8.18 4.12
C GLY A 78 7.68 -7.00 4.19
N HIS A 79 7.70 -6.12 3.20
CA HIS A 79 6.82 -4.95 3.10
C HIS A 79 5.35 -5.38 2.96
N GLU A 80 5.06 -6.25 2.00
CA GLU A 80 3.70 -6.77 1.81
C GLU A 80 3.22 -7.61 3.01
N ALA A 81 4.11 -8.41 3.61
CA ALA A 81 3.77 -9.17 4.82
C ALA A 81 3.39 -8.25 6.00
N TYR A 82 4.08 -7.12 6.17
CA TYR A 82 3.71 -6.15 7.19
C TYR A 82 2.34 -5.53 6.93
N HIS A 83 2.00 -5.23 5.67
CA HIS A 83 0.66 -4.73 5.32
C HIS A 83 -0.43 -5.74 5.68
N MET A 84 -0.18 -7.03 5.51
CA MET A 84 -1.09 -8.09 5.99
C MET A 84 -1.19 -8.09 7.52
N ILE A 85 -0.05 -8.11 8.22
CA ILE A 85 0.00 -8.17 9.70
C ILE A 85 -0.70 -6.97 10.34
N LEU A 86 -0.49 -5.77 9.79
CA LEU A 86 -1.08 -4.54 10.30
C LEU A 86 -2.54 -4.35 9.86
N GLY A 87 -3.10 -5.29 9.10
CA GLY A 87 -4.47 -5.22 8.61
C GLY A 87 -4.72 -4.02 7.71
N HIS A 88 -3.70 -3.56 6.97
CA HIS A 88 -3.79 -2.34 6.16
C HIS A 88 -4.98 -2.41 5.17
N PRO A 89 -5.17 -3.50 4.39
CA PRO A 89 -6.31 -3.59 3.46
C PRO A 89 -7.67 -3.59 4.16
N LEU A 90 -7.75 -4.16 5.38
CA LEU A 90 -8.98 -4.16 6.18
C LEU A 90 -9.35 -2.74 6.65
N HIS A 91 -8.37 -2.01 7.19
CA HIS A 91 -8.59 -0.65 7.66
C HIS A 91 -9.00 0.27 6.51
N GLN A 92 -8.41 0.10 5.32
CA GLN A 92 -8.72 0.91 4.15
C GLN A 92 -10.20 0.90 3.75
N ALA A 93 -10.84 -0.28 3.80
CA ALA A 93 -12.27 -0.40 3.48
C ALA A 93 -13.16 0.47 4.38
N GLN A 94 -12.71 0.76 5.60
CA GLN A 94 -13.46 1.52 6.60
C GLN A 94 -13.12 3.02 6.62
N LEU A 95 -12.15 3.46 5.81
CA LEU A 95 -11.62 4.83 5.88
C LEU A 95 -12.59 5.92 5.41
N ARG A 96 -13.54 5.59 4.53
CA ARG A 96 -14.57 6.54 4.08
C ARG A 96 -15.53 6.88 5.21
N ASP A 97 -16.07 5.86 5.87
CA ASP A 97 -16.96 6.03 7.03
C ASP A 97 -16.24 6.72 8.19
N TYR A 98 -14.96 6.39 8.37
CA TYR A 98 -14.10 7.08 9.32
C TYR A 98 -14.02 8.58 9.03
N ALA A 99 -13.77 8.98 7.78
CA ALA A 99 -13.67 10.38 7.41
C ALA A 99 -14.98 11.13 7.69
N GLU A 100 -16.12 10.52 7.36
CA GLU A 100 -17.43 11.10 7.62
C GLU A 100 -17.69 11.30 9.11
N LYS A 101 -17.45 10.26 9.92
CA LYS A 101 -17.67 10.30 11.37
C LYS A 101 -16.78 11.33 12.07
N HIS A 102 -15.50 11.42 11.70
CA HIS A 102 -14.52 12.20 12.47
C HIS A 102 -14.36 13.64 11.98
N PHE A 103 -14.72 13.95 10.72
CA PHE A 103 -14.49 15.28 10.14
C PHE A 103 -15.77 16.09 9.87
N LYS A 104 -16.96 15.58 10.21
CA LYS A 104 -18.24 16.29 10.02
C LYS A 104 -18.26 17.73 10.55
N ARG A 105 -17.63 17.98 11.71
CA ARG A 105 -17.54 19.32 12.32
C ARG A 105 -16.75 20.35 11.49
N TYR A 106 -16.03 19.93 10.45
CA TYR A 106 -15.27 20.82 9.58
C TYR A 106 -16.09 21.29 8.38
N GLY A 107 -17.31 20.78 8.19
CA GLY A 107 -18.23 21.10 7.10
C GLY A 107 -18.19 20.07 5.98
N ASP A 108 -19.31 19.94 5.26
CA ASP A 108 -19.53 18.86 4.29
C ASP A 108 -18.48 18.84 3.18
N THR A 109 -18.08 20.01 2.66
CA THR A 109 -17.01 20.10 1.64
C THR A 109 -15.69 19.52 2.14
N VAL A 110 -15.32 19.75 3.40
CA VAL A 110 -14.10 19.17 3.97
C VAL A 110 -14.26 17.67 4.11
N VAL A 111 -15.41 17.19 4.56
CA VAL A 111 -15.69 15.74 4.67
C VAL A 111 -15.51 15.05 3.32
N GLU A 112 -16.07 15.59 2.25
CA GLU A 112 -15.94 15.00 0.91
C GLU A 112 -14.50 14.97 0.42
N ILE A 113 -13.72 16.03 0.66
CA ILE A 113 -12.27 16.01 0.37
C ILE A 113 -11.58 14.96 1.23
N MET A 114 -11.89 14.87 2.53
CA MET A 114 -11.27 13.91 3.44
C MET A 114 -11.59 12.46 3.08
N LYS A 115 -12.79 12.14 2.60
CA LYS A 115 -13.13 10.80 2.08
C LYS A 115 -12.19 10.36 0.95
N ILE A 116 -11.71 11.31 0.14
CA ILE A 116 -10.75 11.06 -0.94
C ILE A 116 -9.32 11.00 -0.39
N LEU A 117 -8.95 11.91 0.51
CA LEU A 117 -7.57 12.00 1.03
C LEU A 117 -7.24 10.87 2.00
N THR A 118 -8.16 10.45 2.86
CA THR A 118 -7.89 9.53 3.96
C THR A 118 -7.21 8.22 3.50
N PRO A 119 -7.70 7.50 2.47
CA PRO A 119 -7.03 6.31 1.95
C PRO A 119 -5.59 6.59 1.49
N THR A 120 -5.37 7.67 0.74
CA THR A 120 -4.05 8.03 0.22
C THR A 120 -3.07 8.40 1.33
N ILE A 121 -3.51 9.20 2.31
CA ILE A 121 -2.67 9.59 3.44
C ILE A 121 -2.32 8.37 4.30
N TYR A 122 -3.29 7.48 4.52
CA TYR A 122 -3.04 6.24 5.26
C TYR A 122 -1.99 5.37 4.56
N ASN A 123 -2.08 5.21 3.23
CA ASN A 123 -1.08 4.50 2.44
C ASN A 123 0.33 5.08 2.63
N VAL A 124 0.49 6.40 2.40
CA VAL A 124 1.79 7.07 2.53
C VAL A 124 2.38 6.89 3.92
N VAL A 125 1.55 7.02 4.97
CA VAL A 125 1.98 6.88 6.35
C VAL A 125 2.33 5.43 6.70
N ALA A 126 1.50 4.47 6.29
CA ALA A 126 1.74 3.05 6.51
C ALA A 126 3.03 2.60 5.83
N ASP A 127 3.23 2.95 4.57
CA ASP A 127 4.46 2.62 3.83
C ASP A 127 5.69 3.21 4.49
N ALA A 128 5.62 4.46 4.96
CA ALA A 128 6.74 5.09 5.65
C ALA A 128 7.12 4.34 6.94
N VAL A 129 6.12 3.92 7.72
CA VAL A 129 6.34 3.14 8.95
C VAL A 129 6.91 1.77 8.63
N VAL A 130 6.34 1.05 7.65
CA VAL A 130 6.81 -0.28 7.24
C VAL A 130 8.24 -0.22 6.70
N ASN A 131 8.55 0.76 5.85
CA ASN A 131 9.88 0.95 5.29
C ASN A 131 10.91 1.25 6.39
N ASP A 132 10.56 2.08 7.37
CA ASP A 132 11.44 2.36 8.53
C ASP A 132 11.67 1.10 9.38
N LEU A 133 10.65 0.28 9.62
CA LEU A 133 10.79 -1.00 10.34
C LEU A 133 11.73 -1.98 9.61
N LEU A 134 11.59 -2.12 8.29
CA LEU A 134 12.45 -2.98 7.48
C LEU A 134 13.89 -2.42 7.39
N LYS A 135 14.05 -1.10 7.26
CA LYS A 135 15.35 -0.45 7.25
C LYS A 135 16.12 -0.68 8.55
N ARG A 136 15.45 -0.61 9.71
CA ARG A 136 16.02 -0.94 11.03
C ARG A 136 16.45 -2.40 11.15
N LYS A 137 15.86 -3.31 10.35
CA LYS A 137 16.27 -4.72 10.21
C LYS A 137 17.37 -4.93 9.17
N GLY A 138 17.95 -3.85 8.64
CA GLY A 138 19.07 -3.86 7.71
C GLY A 138 18.68 -4.17 6.26
N PHE A 139 17.39 -4.10 5.91
CA PHE A 139 16.98 -4.27 4.51
C PHE A 139 17.20 -2.98 3.70
N PRO A 140 17.72 -3.07 2.48
CA PRO A 140 17.87 -1.91 1.61
C PRO A 140 16.51 -1.47 1.08
N VAL A 141 16.16 -0.19 1.28
CA VAL A 141 14.92 0.39 0.76
C VAL A 141 15.10 0.65 -0.75
N PRO A 142 14.20 0.15 -1.62
CA PRO A 142 14.23 0.45 -3.05
C PRO A 142 14.11 1.96 -3.31
N LYS A 143 14.82 2.46 -4.34
CA LYS A 143 14.73 3.86 -4.74
C LYS A 143 13.29 4.25 -5.09
N GLY A 144 12.86 5.43 -4.65
CA GLY A 144 11.54 6.00 -4.98
C GLY A 144 10.42 5.65 -3.98
N GLY A 145 10.66 4.73 -3.06
CA GLY A 145 9.74 4.45 -1.95
C GLY A 145 9.68 5.57 -0.92
N VAL A 146 8.61 5.63 -0.13
CA VAL A 146 8.46 6.61 0.96
C VAL A 146 9.54 6.36 2.03
N ASP A 147 10.39 7.34 2.30
CA ASP A 147 11.52 7.24 3.22
C ASP A 147 11.59 8.48 4.13
N LEU A 148 11.55 8.27 5.44
CA LEU A 148 11.59 9.32 6.45
C LEU A 148 12.91 10.11 6.45
N ASP A 149 14.00 9.51 5.98
CA ASP A 149 15.35 10.08 6.02
C ASP A 149 15.75 10.77 4.71
N ILE A 150 14.95 10.60 3.64
CA ILE A 150 15.19 11.25 2.35
C ILE A 150 14.13 12.34 2.13
N PRO A 151 14.49 13.64 2.23
CA PRO A 151 13.50 14.72 2.18
C PRO A 151 12.56 14.66 0.97
N LYS A 152 13.09 14.39 -0.24
CA LYS A 152 12.29 14.29 -1.47
C LYS A 152 11.30 13.11 -1.51
N TYR A 153 11.49 12.09 -0.67
CA TYR A 153 10.62 10.93 -0.54
C TYR A 153 9.97 10.83 0.85
N SER A 154 10.00 11.90 1.64
CA SER A 154 9.38 11.90 2.97
C SER A 154 7.86 11.93 2.89
N PRO A 155 7.13 11.42 3.91
CA PRO A 155 5.67 11.52 3.97
C PRO A 155 5.16 12.94 3.71
N ALA A 156 5.80 13.94 4.30
CA ALA A 156 5.45 15.35 4.08
C ALA A 156 5.53 15.77 2.61
N SER A 157 6.50 15.28 1.84
CA SER A 157 6.65 15.60 0.42
C SER A 157 5.54 14.99 -0.44
N PHE A 158 5.16 13.74 -0.15
CA PHE A 158 4.02 13.09 -0.82
C PHE A 158 2.70 13.80 -0.47
N ILE A 159 2.48 14.11 0.80
CA ILE A 159 1.29 14.83 1.28
C ILE A 159 1.25 16.25 0.70
N GLU A 160 2.37 16.96 0.63
CA GLU A 160 2.46 18.27 0.00
C GLU A 160 2.05 18.22 -1.48
N ALA A 161 2.49 17.21 -2.24
CA ALA A 161 2.10 17.05 -3.63
C ALA A 161 0.56 16.90 -3.78
N ILE A 162 -0.06 16.11 -2.89
CA ILE A 162 -1.52 15.92 -2.86
C ILE A 162 -2.21 17.24 -2.51
N MET A 163 -1.76 17.95 -1.48
CA MET A 163 -2.38 19.22 -1.04
C MET A 163 -2.21 20.32 -2.10
N LYS A 164 -1.07 20.37 -2.80
CA LYS A 164 -0.85 21.30 -3.91
C LYS A 164 -1.84 21.09 -5.06
N SER A 165 -2.25 19.85 -5.33
CA SER A 165 -3.29 19.58 -6.34
C SER A 165 -4.65 20.20 -5.97
N LEU A 166 -4.89 20.46 -4.68
CA LEU A 166 -6.06 21.16 -4.17
C LEU A 166 -5.85 22.68 -4.07
N GLY A 167 -4.71 23.20 -4.54
CA GLY A 167 -4.33 24.61 -4.42
C GLY A 167 -3.89 25.02 -3.02
N VAL A 168 -3.48 24.07 -2.18
CA VAL A 168 -3.06 24.31 -0.79
C VAL A 168 -1.59 23.98 -0.62
N GLU A 169 -0.78 25.00 -0.30
CA GLU A 169 0.63 24.80 0.04
C GLU A 169 0.80 24.53 1.53
N LEU A 170 1.62 23.54 1.87
CA LEU A 170 2.01 23.27 3.26
C LEU A 170 3.24 24.09 3.61
N ASP A 171 3.22 24.80 4.74
CA ASP A 171 4.39 25.50 5.24
C ASP A 171 5.47 24.52 5.77
N ASN A 172 6.70 25.00 5.94
CA ASN A 172 7.82 24.18 6.39
C ASN A 172 7.65 23.62 7.80
N LYS A 173 6.91 24.31 8.69
CA LYS A 173 6.66 23.84 10.06
C LYS A 173 5.73 22.63 10.02
N THR A 174 4.65 22.73 9.26
CA THR A 174 3.67 21.66 9.01
C THR A 174 4.34 20.43 8.42
N LYS A 175 5.20 20.60 7.41
CA LYS A 175 5.96 19.47 6.81
C LYS A 175 6.84 18.76 7.83
N LYS A 176 7.57 19.51 8.67
CA LYS A 176 8.39 18.94 9.75
C LYS A 176 7.53 18.19 10.76
N GLU A 177 6.39 18.76 11.16
CA GLU A 177 5.46 18.15 12.10
C GLU A 177 4.87 16.84 11.58
N ILE A 178 4.51 16.77 10.29
CA ILE A 178 4.04 15.54 9.64
C ILE A 178 5.08 14.41 9.78
N ASN A 179 6.33 14.68 9.39
CA ASN A 179 7.39 13.67 9.46
C ASN A 179 7.65 13.22 10.91
N GLU A 180 7.60 14.14 11.86
CA GLU A 180 7.77 13.85 13.28
C GLU A 180 6.62 13.02 13.86
N ILE A 181 5.38 13.29 13.43
CA ILE A 181 4.22 12.46 13.78
C ILE A 181 4.42 11.03 13.29
N VAL A 182 4.87 10.82 12.05
CA VAL A 182 5.12 9.46 11.53
C VAL A 182 6.24 8.75 12.32
N ARG A 183 7.32 9.46 12.69
CA ARG A 183 8.42 8.87 13.47
C ARG A 183 8.01 8.42 14.87
N LYS A 184 7.07 9.12 15.51
CA LYS A 184 6.73 8.95 16.92
C LYS A 184 5.50 8.07 17.19
N ASN A 185 4.76 7.68 16.16
CA ASN A 185 3.46 7.02 16.33
C ASN A 185 3.35 5.80 15.40
N ASN A 186 2.46 4.87 15.72
CA ASN A 186 2.06 3.82 14.76
C ASN A 186 1.29 4.43 13.59
N SER A 187 1.11 3.67 12.50
CA SER A 187 0.51 4.15 11.26
C SER A 187 -0.92 4.69 11.43
N ILE A 188 -1.74 4.07 12.29
CA ILE A 188 -3.13 4.48 12.54
C ILE A 188 -3.16 5.82 13.27
N GLU A 189 -2.42 5.94 14.37
CA GLU A 189 -2.39 7.17 15.17
C GLU A 189 -1.73 8.33 14.40
N ALA A 190 -0.62 8.06 13.69
CA ALA A 190 0.03 9.04 12.84
C ALA A 190 -0.94 9.58 11.78
N THR A 191 -1.65 8.68 11.10
CA THR A 191 -2.65 9.04 10.09
C THR A 191 -3.75 9.91 10.68
N TYR A 192 -4.33 9.54 11.82
CA TYR A 192 -5.37 10.36 12.46
C TYR A 192 -4.87 11.78 12.79
N ARG A 193 -3.68 11.90 13.40
CA ARG A 193 -3.10 13.20 13.77
C ARG A 193 -2.85 14.07 12.53
N ILE A 194 -2.29 13.49 11.47
CA ILE A 194 -2.06 14.17 10.18
C ILE A 194 -3.39 14.60 9.56
N LEU A 195 -4.37 13.71 9.44
CA LEU A 195 -5.67 14.04 8.85
C LEU A 195 -6.39 15.15 9.61
N LYS A 196 -6.32 15.17 10.95
CA LYS A 196 -6.87 16.24 11.78
C LYS A 196 -6.18 17.58 11.55
N MET A 197 -4.87 17.57 11.29
CA MET A 197 -4.10 18.75 10.91
C MET A 197 -4.52 19.25 9.52
N LEU A 198 -4.56 18.36 8.53
CA LEU A 198 -4.98 18.68 7.16
C LEU A 198 -6.41 19.21 7.09
N ALA A 199 -7.36 18.61 7.83
CA ALA A 199 -8.74 19.09 7.88
C ALA A 199 -8.86 20.54 8.39
N LYS A 200 -8.01 20.95 9.34
CA LYS A 200 -7.95 22.36 9.80
C LYS A 200 -7.42 23.27 8.70
N ILE A 201 -6.34 22.87 8.03
CA ILE A 201 -5.73 23.64 6.93
C ILE A 201 -6.73 23.79 5.77
N LEU A 202 -7.42 22.71 5.39
CA LEU A 202 -8.45 22.72 4.36
C LEU A 202 -9.57 23.68 4.72
N LYS A 203 -10.10 23.60 5.95
CA LYS A 203 -11.17 24.51 6.42
C LYS A 203 -10.77 25.99 6.30
N GLN A 204 -9.52 26.33 6.61
CA GLN A 204 -8.99 27.70 6.50
C GLN A 204 -8.81 28.15 5.04
N ASN A 205 -8.59 27.21 4.11
CA ASN A 205 -8.33 27.51 2.71
C ASN A 205 -9.54 27.28 1.79
N LEU A 206 -10.67 26.77 2.31
CA LEU A 206 -11.90 26.48 1.55
C LEU A 206 -12.31 27.58 0.55
N PRO A 207 -12.29 28.89 0.88
CA PRO A 207 -12.67 29.94 -0.07
C PRO A 207 -11.79 29.99 -1.33
N ARG A 208 -10.58 29.41 -1.26
CA ARG A 208 -9.57 29.39 -2.33
C ARG A 208 -9.49 28.05 -3.05
N ILE A 209 -10.06 26.99 -2.47
CA ILE A 209 -10.05 25.65 -3.06
C ILE A 209 -10.99 25.66 -4.28
N LYS A 210 -10.42 25.54 -5.47
CA LYS A 210 -11.19 25.27 -6.68
C LYS A 210 -11.84 23.91 -6.50
N LYS A 211 -13.15 23.79 -6.78
CA LYS A 211 -13.82 22.48 -6.78
C LYS A 211 -12.97 21.51 -7.62
N PRO A 212 -12.66 20.31 -7.12
CA PRO A 212 -11.84 19.37 -7.86
C PRO A 212 -12.56 19.01 -9.16
N HIS A 213 -12.03 19.48 -10.29
CA HIS A 213 -12.49 19.11 -11.62
C HIS A 213 -11.58 18.00 -12.13
N GLY A 214 -11.89 16.75 -11.72
CA GLY A 214 -11.23 15.55 -12.22
C GLY A 214 -10.53 14.69 -11.15
N PRO A 215 -10.05 13.50 -11.54
CA PRO A 215 -9.35 12.59 -10.64
C PRO A 215 -8.03 13.21 -10.15
N ILE A 216 -7.79 13.14 -8.84
CA ILE A 216 -6.53 13.57 -8.22
C ILE A 216 -5.44 12.57 -8.62
N GLY A 217 -4.60 12.95 -9.58
CA GLY A 217 -3.44 12.16 -10.00
C GLY A 217 -2.28 12.29 -9.03
N ILE A 218 -1.82 11.17 -8.47
CA ILE A 218 -0.64 11.13 -7.59
C ILE A 218 0.60 10.87 -8.46
N VAL A 219 1.62 11.70 -8.35
CA VAL A 219 2.90 11.51 -9.03
C VAL A 219 3.70 10.43 -8.31
N GLY A 220 3.76 9.22 -8.89
CA GLY A 220 4.62 8.15 -8.41
C GLY A 220 6.10 8.43 -8.71
N GLY A 221 6.96 8.24 -7.71
CA GLY A 221 8.41 8.33 -7.83
C GLY A 221 9.01 7.18 -8.62
N GLY A 222 8.79 7.15 -9.94
CA GLY A 222 9.50 6.29 -10.88
C GLY A 222 10.81 6.92 -11.33
N GLY A 223 11.87 6.10 -11.45
CA GLY A 223 13.26 6.49 -11.63
C GLY A 223 13.63 7.32 -12.87
N GLU A 224 14.92 7.66 -12.88
CA GLU A 224 15.63 8.52 -13.84
C GLU A 224 15.19 8.33 -15.29
N GLY A 225 14.51 9.36 -15.82
CA GLY A 225 14.22 9.44 -17.25
C GLY A 225 12.94 10.18 -17.58
N GLY A 226 12.82 11.46 -17.20
CA GLY A 226 12.09 12.52 -17.91
C GLY A 226 10.70 12.25 -18.53
N ARG A 227 9.99 11.19 -18.14
CA ARG A 227 8.64 10.85 -18.59
C ARG A 227 7.76 10.85 -17.36
N LYS A 228 6.59 11.48 -17.50
CA LYS A 228 5.51 11.53 -16.50
C LYS A 228 5.55 10.24 -15.67
N GLY A 229 5.93 10.36 -14.40
CA GLY A 229 5.97 9.22 -13.49
C GLY A 229 4.62 8.50 -13.54
N PRO A 230 4.59 7.16 -13.38
CA PRO A 230 3.33 6.44 -13.36
C PRO A 230 2.41 7.11 -12.34
N VAL A 231 1.24 7.52 -12.81
CA VAL A 231 0.16 7.97 -11.94
C VAL A 231 -0.17 6.76 -11.09
N ILE A 232 0.05 6.82 -9.77
CA ILE A 232 -0.46 5.80 -8.86
C ILE A 232 -1.98 5.97 -8.91
N PRO A 233 -2.73 5.06 -9.55
CA PRO A 233 -4.16 5.18 -9.59
C PRO A 233 -4.67 5.07 -8.14
N ILE A 234 -5.72 5.81 -7.81
CA ILE A 234 -6.47 5.63 -6.56
C ILE A 234 -6.94 4.15 -6.40
N ASP A 235 -6.92 3.39 -7.51
CA ASP A 235 -7.26 1.98 -7.65
C ASP A 235 -6.16 0.98 -7.22
N ASP A 236 -5.03 1.45 -6.67
CA ASP A 236 -4.01 0.54 -6.10
C ASP A 236 -4.41 -0.06 -4.74
N VAL A 237 -5.65 0.19 -4.31
CA VAL A 237 -6.28 -0.39 -3.12
C VAL A 237 -7.20 -1.53 -3.55
N VAL A 238 -6.94 -2.72 -3.01
CA VAL A 238 -7.77 -3.90 -3.25
C VAL A 238 -8.41 -4.28 -1.93
N PRO A 239 -9.75 -4.24 -1.83
CA PRO A 239 -10.44 -4.79 -0.68
C PRO A 239 -10.00 -6.23 -0.41
N VAL A 240 -10.11 -6.66 0.84
CA VAL A 240 -9.72 -8.02 1.22
C VAL A 240 -10.43 -9.06 0.36
N GLY A 241 -9.65 -10.01 -0.17
CA GLY A 241 -10.13 -11.05 -1.06
C GLY A 241 -10.22 -10.65 -2.55
N GLU A 242 -10.10 -9.35 -2.89
CA GLU A 242 -10.26 -8.88 -4.26
C GLU A 242 -8.97 -8.89 -5.11
N GLY A 243 -7.87 -9.49 -4.64
CA GLY A 243 -6.62 -9.56 -5.43
C GLY A 243 -6.79 -10.18 -6.81
N GLU A 244 -7.82 -11.00 -7.00
CA GLU A 244 -8.24 -11.50 -8.31
C GLU A 244 -8.75 -10.40 -9.24
N LYS A 245 -9.50 -9.41 -8.74
CA LYS A 245 -9.99 -8.29 -9.54
C LYS A 245 -8.83 -7.42 -10.05
N ARG A 246 -7.80 -7.17 -9.23
CA ARG A 246 -6.62 -6.36 -9.63
C ARG A 246 -5.67 -7.09 -10.56
N THR A 247 -5.54 -8.40 -10.40
CA THR A 247 -4.83 -9.22 -11.38
C THR A 247 -5.65 -9.44 -12.66
N GLY A 248 -6.97 -9.25 -12.61
CA GLY A 248 -7.86 -9.47 -13.75
C GLY A 248 -7.71 -10.89 -14.30
N ASN A 249 -7.65 -11.00 -15.62
CA ASN A 249 -7.39 -12.28 -16.31
C ASN A 249 -5.89 -12.61 -16.44
N LYS A 250 -5.00 -11.89 -15.73
CA LYS A 250 -3.56 -12.17 -15.81
C LYS A 250 -3.28 -13.56 -15.25
N LYS A 251 -2.38 -14.28 -15.93
CA LYS A 251 -1.91 -15.58 -15.46
C LYS A 251 -1.18 -15.39 -14.12
N LYS A 252 -1.48 -16.26 -13.17
CA LYS A 252 -0.84 -16.29 -11.85
C LYS A 252 -0.41 -17.71 -11.50
N THR A 253 0.69 -17.83 -10.76
CA THR A 253 1.22 -19.11 -10.27
C THR A 253 1.36 -19.03 -8.76
N ASN A 254 0.71 -19.95 -8.02
CA ASN A 254 0.87 -20.03 -6.55
C ASN A 254 2.19 -20.74 -6.23
N VAL A 255 3.13 -20.02 -5.63
CA VAL A 255 4.49 -20.53 -5.38
C VAL A 255 4.66 -21.15 -4.00
N THR A 256 3.75 -20.92 -3.05
CA THR A 256 3.78 -21.59 -1.74
C THR A 256 2.91 -22.85 -1.70
N GLY A 257 1.99 -23.00 -2.66
CA GLY A 257 0.99 -24.09 -2.64
C GLY A 257 -0.08 -23.92 -1.56
N VAL A 258 0.00 -22.86 -0.74
CA VAL A 258 -1.01 -22.55 0.28
C VAL A 258 -2.27 -22.06 -0.43
N PRO A 259 -3.43 -22.74 -0.27
CA PRO A 259 -4.65 -22.34 -0.95
C PRO A 259 -5.14 -21.00 -0.42
N LYS A 260 -5.69 -20.15 -1.31
CA LYS A 260 -6.44 -18.96 -0.86
C LYS A 260 -7.62 -19.43 -0.03
N LYS A 261 -7.87 -18.79 1.11
CA LYS A 261 -9.13 -18.97 1.82
C LYS A 261 -10.22 -18.43 0.91
N THR A 262 -11.17 -19.27 0.51
CA THR A 262 -12.41 -18.78 -0.09
C THR A 262 -13.08 -17.92 0.98
N PRO A 263 -13.48 -16.67 0.68
CA PRO A 263 -14.28 -15.90 1.61
C PRO A 263 -15.46 -16.78 2.01
N LYS A 264 -15.58 -17.11 3.30
CA LYS A 264 -16.82 -17.71 3.76
C LYS A 264 -17.89 -16.66 3.45
N GLU A 265 -18.97 -17.06 2.78
CA GLU A 265 -20.13 -16.18 2.64
C GLU A 265 -20.41 -15.58 4.01
N PRO A 266 -20.64 -14.25 4.08
CA PRO A 266 -20.92 -13.61 5.36
C PRO A 266 -22.01 -14.45 6.01
N ILE A 267 -21.68 -15.05 7.16
CA ILE A 267 -22.65 -15.84 7.92
C ILE A 267 -23.80 -14.87 8.12
N GLU A 268 -24.92 -15.11 7.43
CA GLU A 268 -26.11 -14.30 7.61
C GLU A 268 -26.33 -14.30 9.11
N SER A 269 -26.17 -13.13 9.72
CA SER A 269 -26.37 -12.99 11.15
C SER A 269 -27.88 -13.10 11.34
N GLY A 270 -28.39 -14.32 11.29
CA GLY A 270 -29.71 -14.66 11.75
C GLY A 270 -29.69 -14.32 13.23
N CYS A 271 -30.11 -13.10 13.57
CA CYS A 271 -30.55 -12.79 14.91
C CYS A 271 -31.53 -13.91 15.26
N PRO A 272 -31.24 -14.77 16.25
CA PRO A 272 -32.20 -15.78 16.67
C PRO A 272 -33.46 -15.02 17.03
N GLY A 273 -34.53 -15.30 16.27
CA GLY A 273 -35.81 -14.65 16.43
C GLY A 273 -36.20 -14.70 17.89
N SER A 274 -36.31 -13.53 18.52
CA SER A 274 -36.98 -13.39 19.80
C SER A 274 -38.43 -13.78 19.57
N SER A 275 -38.76 -15.04 19.80
CA SER A 275 -40.13 -15.47 20.04
C SER A 275 -40.56 -14.79 21.34
N ARG A 276 -41.39 -13.75 21.20
CA ARG A 276 -42.20 -13.23 22.30
C ARG A 276 -43.34 -14.19 22.61
#